data_AF-F0Z7I9-F1
#
_entry.id   AF-F0Z7I9-F1
#
_cell.length_a   1.000
_cell.length_b   1.000
_cell.length_c   1.000
_cell.angle_alpha   90.00
_cell.angle_beta   90.00
_cell.angle_gamma   90.00
#
_symmetry.space_group_name_H-M   'P 1'
#
loop_
_entity.id
_entity.type
_entity.pdbx_description
1 polymer ?
#
loop_
_entity_poly.entity_id
_entity_poly.type
_entity_poly.pdbx_seq_one_letter_code
_entity_poly.pdbx_strand_id
1 'polypeptide(L)'
;MPLPAGASFVSAPIAHLQIRVISGRNLIAADVGGTSDPFVKIRSPSGASKEVKTKVQNKTLNPVWNETFVITLGNAVHDLVLVEVYDHDKIGSNDCIGFVAIDPSKLPFGQEVLTDENLSWVPHGEVKLAITAQNFGIQYHPPQYLNDYSIYRNSLPGMSKKGLEKSKKKEKKSGHKAAKGTKASGPYTGKACPPGYSIKNGWVKKDKSAASQAGKEIGKGLKKLGKLL
;
A
#
# COMPACT_ATOMS: atom_id res chain seq x y z
N MET A 1 -9.09 -3.16 12.87
CA MET A 1 -10.56 -3.14 13.02
C MET A 1 -11.09 -4.57 13.14
N PRO A 2 -11.76 -4.93 14.25
CA PRO A 2 -12.44 -6.21 14.38
C PRO A 2 -13.68 -6.29 13.46
N LEU A 3 -14.21 -7.49 13.25
CA LEU A 3 -15.49 -7.69 12.59
C LEU A 3 -16.61 -7.15 13.52
N PRO A 4 -17.58 -6.35 13.02
CA PRO A 4 -18.68 -5.87 13.85
C PRO A 4 -19.53 -7.01 14.43
N ALA A 5 -20.15 -6.79 15.59
CA ALA A 5 -21.09 -7.74 16.17
C ALA A 5 -22.26 -8.00 15.21
N GLY A 6 -22.64 -9.26 15.03
CA GLY A 6 -23.69 -9.68 14.11
C GLY A 6 -23.28 -9.75 12.63
N ALA A 7 -22.11 -9.19 12.27
CA ALA A 7 -21.60 -9.29 10.90
C ALA A 7 -20.91 -10.64 10.66
N SER A 8 -20.90 -11.09 9.41
CA SER A 8 -20.19 -12.29 8.98
C SER A 8 -19.34 -12.00 7.74
N PHE A 9 -18.25 -12.75 7.56
CA PHE A 9 -17.45 -12.68 6.34
C PHE A 9 -17.84 -13.81 5.40
N VAL A 10 -18.26 -13.48 4.19
CA VAL A 10 -18.51 -14.44 3.11
C VAL A 10 -17.27 -14.51 2.23
N SER A 11 -16.73 -15.72 2.05
CA SER A 11 -15.61 -15.98 1.16
C SER A 11 -16.09 -16.68 -0.11
N ALA A 12 -15.37 -16.45 -1.22
CA ALA A 12 -15.49 -17.22 -2.44
C ALA A 12 -14.22 -18.05 -2.68
N PRO A 13 -14.28 -19.21 -3.38
CA PRO A 13 -13.09 -19.96 -3.77
C PRO A 13 -12.11 -19.13 -4.63
N ILE A 14 -12.67 -18.30 -5.51
CA ILE A 14 -11.95 -17.25 -6.22
C ILE A 14 -12.71 -15.95 -5.95
N ALA A 15 -12.07 -15.04 -5.23
CA ALA A 15 -12.64 -13.75 -4.88
C ALA A 15 -12.36 -12.72 -5.97
N HIS A 16 -13.39 -12.02 -6.43
CA HIS A 16 -13.30 -10.95 -7.43
C HIS A 16 -13.30 -9.59 -6.74
N LEU A 17 -12.17 -8.91 -6.80
CA LEU A 17 -12.00 -7.57 -6.25
C LEU A 17 -11.94 -6.56 -7.40
N GLN A 18 -12.95 -5.69 -7.48
CA GLN A 18 -12.95 -4.57 -8.40
C GLN A 18 -12.26 -3.37 -7.75
N ILE A 19 -11.31 -2.78 -8.47
CA ILE A 19 -10.61 -1.56 -8.06
C ILE A 19 -10.66 -0.57 -9.21
N ARG A 20 -11.28 0.57 -8.96
CA ARG A 20 -11.24 1.73 -9.83
C ARG A 20 -10.20 2.71 -9.31
N VAL A 21 -9.14 2.90 -10.09
CA VAL A 21 -8.07 3.86 -9.82
C VAL A 21 -8.53 5.20 -10.38
N ILE A 22 -8.93 6.12 -9.52
CA ILE A 22 -9.60 7.36 -9.93
C ILE A 22 -8.56 8.43 -10.27
N SER A 23 -7.79 8.86 -9.27
CA SER A 23 -6.85 9.98 -9.41
C SER A 23 -5.73 9.92 -8.38
N GLY A 24 -4.62 10.59 -8.67
CA GLY A 24 -3.57 10.91 -7.71
C GLY A 24 -3.64 12.38 -7.33
N ARG A 25 -3.12 12.73 -6.16
CA ARG A 25 -3.04 14.13 -5.71
C ARG A 25 -1.72 14.39 -5.02
N ASN A 26 -1.10 15.52 -5.32
CA ASN A 26 0.13 15.98 -4.68
C ASN A 26 1.21 14.87 -4.63
N LEU A 27 1.38 14.14 -5.73
CA LEU A 27 2.41 13.08 -5.82
C LEU A 27 3.81 13.70 -5.71
N ILE A 28 4.81 12.90 -5.32
CA ILE A 28 6.19 13.37 -5.35
C ILE A 28 6.65 13.57 -6.79
N ALA A 29 7.43 14.62 -7.03
CA ALA A 29 8.14 14.79 -8.30
C ALA A 29 9.39 13.90 -8.29
N ALA A 30 9.46 12.94 -9.22
CA ALA A 30 10.65 12.13 -9.44
C ALA A 30 11.47 12.63 -10.65
N ASP A 31 10.87 13.41 -11.57
CA ASP A 31 11.60 14.06 -12.66
C ASP A 31 12.30 15.35 -12.23
N VAL A 32 13.42 15.65 -12.89
CA VAL A 32 14.18 16.91 -12.77
C VAL A 32 13.31 18.14 -13.05
N GLY A 33 12.27 17.99 -13.87
CA GLY A 33 11.32 19.06 -14.22
C GLY A 33 10.31 19.43 -13.14
N GLY A 34 10.35 18.80 -11.96
CA GLY A 34 9.40 19.05 -10.87
C GLY A 34 8.04 18.38 -11.08
N THR A 35 7.97 17.37 -11.96
CA THR A 35 6.78 16.56 -12.22
C THR A 35 7.12 15.07 -12.11
N SER A 36 6.15 14.23 -12.48
CA SER A 36 6.32 12.81 -12.78
C SER A 36 5.44 12.45 -13.98
N ASP A 37 5.69 11.30 -14.58
CA ASP A 37 4.83 10.59 -15.54
C ASP A 37 4.11 9.41 -14.82
N PRO A 38 3.16 9.67 -13.90
CA PRO A 38 2.67 8.64 -12.99
C PRO A 38 1.73 7.61 -13.62
N PHE A 39 1.88 6.36 -13.17
CA PHE A 39 0.93 5.26 -13.40
C PHE A 39 0.81 4.38 -12.16
N VAL A 40 -0.28 3.60 -12.08
CA VAL A 40 -0.55 2.72 -10.93
C VAL A 40 -0.38 1.27 -11.34
N LYS A 41 0.27 0.48 -10.47
CA LYS A 41 0.28 -0.99 -10.52
C LYS A 41 -0.51 -1.55 -9.35
N ILE A 42 -1.38 -2.51 -9.63
CA ILE A 42 -2.13 -3.25 -8.60
C ILE A 42 -1.58 -4.67 -8.56
N ARG A 43 -1.17 -5.16 -7.38
CA ARG A 43 -0.59 -6.49 -7.20
C ARG A 43 -1.30 -7.28 -6.11
N SER A 44 -1.49 -8.57 -6.35
CA SER A 44 -1.97 -9.55 -5.37
C SER A 44 -0.95 -10.67 -5.14
N PRO A 45 -0.95 -11.34 -3.97
CA PRO A 45 -0.05 -12.47 -3.70
C PRO A 45 -0.44 -13.71 -4.52
N SER A 46 -1.73 -13.85 -4.83
CA SER A 46 -2.33 -15.00 -5.47
C SER A 46 -3.32 -14.59 -6.57
N GLY A 47 -3.88 -15.56 -7.29
CA GLY A 47 -4.81 -15.33 -8.41
C GLY A 47 -4.15 -15.39 -9.79
N ALA A 48 -4.99 -15.33 -10.83
CA ALA A 48 -4.57 -15.36 -12.23
C ALA A 48 -4.07 -13.99 -12.71
N SER A 49 -4.70 -12.90 -12.25
CA SER A 49 -4.36 -11.52 -12.61
C SER A 49 -3.49 -10.89 -11.52
N LYS A 50 -2.27 -11.42 -11.32
CA LYS A 50 -1.37 -11.01 -10.22
C LYS A 50 -0.88 -9.57 -10.32
N GLU A 51 -0.94 -8.97 -11.51
CA GLU A 51 -0.56 -7.59 -11.75
C GLU A 51 -1.40 -6.98 -12.88
N VAL A 52 -1.92 -5.78 -12.63
CA VAL A 52 -2.54 -4.92 -13.65
C VAL A 52 -2.01 -3.50 -13.50
N LYS A 53 -2.06 -2.71 -14.58
CA LYS A 53 -1.55 -1.33 -14.59
C LYS A 53 -2.45 -0.37 -15.33
N THR A 54 -2.50 0.87 -14.87
CA THR A 54 -3.13 1.98 -15.59
C THR A 54 -2.26 2.42 -16.76
N LYS A 55 -2.81 3.31 -17.59
CA LYS A 55 -2.04 4.16 -18.49
C LYS A 55 -1.15 5.12 -17.69
N VAL A 56 -0.07 5.54 -18.34
CA VAL A 56 0.81 6.63 -17.88
C VAL A 56 0.13 7.96 -18.14
N GLN A 57 0.16 8.84 -17.14
CA GLN A 57 -0.28 10.24 -17.27
C GLN A 57 0.96 11.11 -17.27
N ASN A 58 1.19 11.90 -18.33
CA ASN A 58 2.47 12.58 -18.50
C ASN A 58 2.53 13.89 -17.69
N LYS A 59 3.71 14.17 -17.11
CA LYS A 59 4.12 15.44 -16.50
C LYS A 59 3.09 16.05 -15.55
N THR A 60 2.63 15.25 -14.59
CA THR A 60 1.63 15.68 -13.61
C THR A 60 1.86 15.07 -12.23
N LEU A 61 1.59 15.87 -11.20
CA LEU A 61 1.52 15.41 -9.81
C LEU A 61 0.08 15.17 -9.33
N ASN A 62 -0.90 15.41 -10.22
CA ASN A 62 -2.34 15.24 -9.96
C ASN A 62 -3.01 14.48 -11.12
N PRO A 63 -2.57 13.25 -11.41
CA PRO A 63 -3.11 12.48 -12.53
C PRO A 63 -4.57 12.08 -12.32
N VAL A 64 -5.31 11.96 -13.42
CA VAL A 64 -6.63 11.32 -13.45
C VAL A 64 -6.54 10.11 -14.36
N TRP A 65 -6.67 8.91 -13.79
CA TRP A 65 -6.67 7.67 -14.56
C TRP A 65 -8.09 7.23 -14.88
N ASN A 66 -8.96 7.19 -13.86
CA ASN A 66 -10.33 6.70 -13.93
C ASN A 66 -10.46 5.33 -14.65
N GLU A 67 -9.55 4.41 -14.33
CA GLU A 67 -9.50 3.06 -14.91
C GLU A 67 -9.98 2.01 -13.91
N THR A 68 -10.79 1.06 -14.37
CA THR A 68 -11.36 0.00 -13.52
C THR A 68 -10.76 -1.34 -13.88
N PHE A 69 -10.33 -2.08 -12.85
CA PHE A 69 -9.78 -3.42 -12.97
C PHE A 69 -10.55 -4.38 -12.08
N VAL A 70 -10.62 -5.64 -12.50
CA VAL A 70 -11.04 -6.75 -11.63
C VAL A 70 -9.87 -7.70 -11.50
N ILE A 71 -9.40 -7.89 -10.27
CA ILE A 71 -8.36 -8.88 -9.94
C ILE A 71 -8.98 -10.06 -9.21
N THR A 72 -8.32 -11.21 -9.29
CA THR A 72 -8.71 -12.42 -8.57
C THR A 72 -7.82 -12.63 -7.35
N LEU A 73 -8.42 -13.00 -6.23
CA LEU A 73 -7.73 -13.38 -5.00
C LEU A 73 -8.03 -14.85 -4.71
N GLY A 74 -6.98 -15.64 -4.46
CA GLY A 74 -7.10 -17.00 -3.98
C GLY A 74 -7.49 -17.07 -2.50
N ASN A 75 -7.20 -16.03 -1.72
CA ASN A 75 -7.65 -15.96 -0.34
C ASN A 75 -7.93 -14.51 0.11
N ALA A 76 -9.18 -14.05 -0.01
CA ALA A 76 -9.57 -12.70 0.38
C ALA A 76 -9.45 -12.40 1.89
N VAL A 77 -9.37 -13.44 2.74
CA VAL A 77 -9.17 -13.28 4.18
C VAL A 77 -7.71 -12.97 4.51
N HIS A 78 -6.77 -13.57 3.79
CA HIS A 78 -5.33 -13.47 4.11
C HIS A 78 -4.54 -12.58 3.16
N ASP A 79 -4.94 -12.44 1.90
CA ASP A 79 -4.19 -11.69 0.90
C ASP A 79 -4.28 -10.18 1.12
N LEU A 80 -3.14 -9.49 1.03
CA LEU A 80 -3.09 -8.04 0.88
C LEU A 80 -2.92 -7.66 -0.58
N VAL A 81 -3.69 -6.67 -1.01
CA VAL A 81 -3.54 -6.07 -2.32
C VAL A 81 -2.71 -4.81 -2.18
N LEU A 82 -1.69 -4.66 -3.01
CA LEU A 82 -0.90 -3.44 -3.08
C LEU A 82 -1.30 -2.61 -4.28
N VAL A 83 -1.53 -1.34 -4.03
CA VAL A 83 -1.71 -0.31 -5.05
C VAL A 83 -0.46 0.57 -5.00
N GLU A 84 0.40 0.41 -5.99
CA GLU A 84 1.68 1.10 -6.08
C GLU A 84 1.61 2.20 -7.13
N VAL A 85 2.09 3.40 -6.80
CA VAL A 85 2.25 4.48 -7.78
C VAL A 85 3.70 4.49 -8.23
N TYR A 86 3.91 4.52 -9.54
CA TYR A 86 5.20 4.56 -10.19
C TYR A 86 5.32 5.81 -11.06
N ASP A 87 6.53 6.35 -11.15
CA ASP A 87 6.93 7.28 -12.19
C ASP A 87 7.46 6.51 -13.40
N HIS A 88 7.07 6.92 -14.61
CA HIS A 88 7.54 6.28 -15.83
C HIS A 88 8.75 7.00 -16.41
N ASP A 89 9.92 6.39 -16.28
CA ASP A 89 11.15 6.89 -16.89
C ASP A 89 11.29 6.37 -18.31
N LYS A 90 11.49 7.29 -19.26
CA LYS A 90 11.78 6.93 -20.67
C LYS A 90 13.13 6.23 -20.82
N ILE A 91 14.07 6.50 -19.91
CA ILE A 91 15.40 5.92 -19.89
C ILE A 91 15.66 5.42 -18.47
N GLY A 92 15.93 4.12 -18.31
CA GLY A 92 16.19 3.51 -17.01
C GLY A 92 15.01 2.70 -16.48
N SER A 93 14.88 2.62 -15.16
CA SER A 93 13.85 1.83 -14.49
C SER A 93 12.86 2.74 -13.77
N ASN A 94 11.57 2.54 -14.03
CA ASN A 94 10.48 3.25 -13.37
C ASN A 94 10.63 3.30 -11.84
N ASP A 95 10.58 4.50 -11.27
CA ASP A 95 10.68 4.73 -9.85
C ASP A 95 9.36 4.49 -9.12
N CYS A 96 9.39 3.76 -8.01
CA CYS A 96 8.20 3.64 -7.15
C CYS A 96 8.09 4.87 -6.26
N ILE A 97 7.05 5.66 -6.51
CA ILE A 97 6.79 6.94 -5.85
C ILE A 97 5.70 6.84 -4.76
N GLY A 98 5.42 5.62 -4.30
CA GLY A 98 4.58 5.37 -3.14
C GLY A 98 3.71 4.12 -3.31
N PHE A 99 3.11 3.66 -2.22
CA PHE A 99 2.14 2.57 -2.27
C PHE A 99 1.15 2.63 -1.11
N VAL A 100 0.02 1.95 -1.26
CA VAL A 100 -0.91 1.64 -0.18
C VAL A 100 -1.25 0.15 -0.17
N ALA A 101 -1.43 -0.41 1.02
CA ALA A 101 -1.93 -1.77 1.21
C ALA A 101 -3.43 -1.77 1.49
N ILE A 102 -4.14 -2.65 0.82
CA ILE A 102 -5.57 -2.89 1.00
C ILE A 102 -5.76 -4.27 1.60
N ASP A 103 -6.46 -4.33 2.74
CA ASP A 103 -6.96 -5.57 3.32
C ASP A 103 -8.39 -5.84 2.82
N PRO A 104 -8.57 -6.76 1.85
CA PRO A 104 -9.89 -7.05 1.28
C PRO A 104 -10.83 -7.67 2.31
N SER A 105 -10.30 -8.28 3.38
CA SER A 105 -11.10 -8.91 4.43
C SER A 105 -11.92 -7.91 5.27
N LYS A 106 -11.76 -6.60 5.02
CA LYS A 106 -12.44 -5.49 5.69
C LYS A 106 -13.45 -4.80 4.79
N LEU A 107 -13.62 -5.27 3.56
CA LEU A 107 -14.54 -4.68 2.62
C LEU A 107 -15.95 -5.25 2.83
N PRO A 108 -17.00 -4.41 2.76
CA PRO A 108 -18.38 -4.88 2.72
C PRO A 108 -18.65 -5.65 1.42
N PHE A 109 -19.52 -6.66 1.50
CA PHE A 109 -19.95 -7.42 0.34
C PHE A 109 -20.75 -6.53 -0.62
N GLY A 110 -20.33 -6.48 -1.89
CA GLY A 110 -21.08 -5.86 -3.00
C GLY A 110 -21.19 -4.33 -2.97
N GLN A 111 -20.63 -3.66 -1.96
CA GLN A 111 -20.71 -2.20 -1.82
C GLN A 111 -19.41 -1.52 -2.26
N GLU A 112 -19.53 -0.43 -3.02
CA GLU A 112 -18.40 0.38 -3.44
C GLU A 112 -17.92 1.26 -2.27
N VAL A 113 -16.65 1.11 -1.90
CA VAL A 113 -15.99 1.93 -0.90
C VAL A 113 -15.07 2.93 -1.59
N LEU A 114 -15.42 4.21 -1.50
CA LEU A 114 -14.58 5.31 -1.97
C LEU A 114 -13.59 5.71 -0.87
N THR A 115 -12.31 5.83 -1.21
CA THR A 115 -11.24 6.17 -0.25
C THR A 115 -10.18 7.08 -0.88
N ASP A 116 -9.65 8.01 -0.08
CA ASP A 116 -8.47 8.82 -0.36
C ASP A 116 -7.32 8.27 0.50
N GLU A 117 -6.34 7.61 -0.12
CA GLU A 117 -5.30 6.86 0.57
C GLU A 117 -3.96 7.60 0.52
N ASN A 118 -3.38 7.89 1.68
CA ASN A 118 -2.03 8.43 1.79
C ASN A 118 -0.99 7.39 1.36
N LEU A 119 -0.10 7.78 0.45
CA LEU A 119 0.97 6.91 -0.03
C LEU A 119 2.03 6.72 1.04
N SER A 120 2.28 5.45 1.37
CA SER A 120 3.42 5.06 2.17
C SER A 120 4.72 5.19 1.37
N TRP A 121 5.82 5.30 2.11
CA TRP A 121 7.21 5.34 1.68
C TRP A 121 7.70 6.68 1.11
N VAL A 122 6.79 7.63 1.02
CA VAL A 122 7.00 9.00 0.54
C VAL A 122 6.46 10.02 1.55
N PRO A 123 6.97 11.26 1.55
CA PRO A 123 6.55 12.29 2.50
C PRO A 123 5.13 12.83 2.24
N HIS A 124 4.65 12.75 1.01
CA HIS A 124 3.32 13.18 0.60
C HIS A 124 2.89 12.45 -0.67
N GLY A 125 1.62 12.58 -1.02
CA GLY A 125 0.98 11.93 -2.17
C GLY A 125 -0.21 11.10 -1.72
N GLU A 126 -1.31 11.24 -2.43
CA GLU A 126 -2.54 10.51 -2.18
C GLU A 126 -3.02 9.83 -3.46
N VAL A 127 -3.70 8.68 -3.30
CA VAL A 127 -4.41 8.01 -4.39
C VAL A 127 -5.88 7.83 -4.00
N LYS A 128 -6.77 8.25 -4.89
CA LYS A 128 -8.21 8.06 -4.75
C LYS A 128 -8.64 6.77 -5.44
N LEU A 129 -9.32 5.91 -4.70
CA LEU A 129 -9.76 4.59 -5.15
C LEU A 129 -11.24 4.39 -4.87
N ALA A 130 -11.90 3.63 -5.74
CA ALA A 130 -13.18 3.01 -5.45
C ALA A 130 -13.01 1.49 -5.49
N ILE A 131 -13.37 0.81 -4.41
CA ILE A 131 -13.04 -0.61 -4.20
C ILE A 131 -14.33 -1.38 -3.90
N THR A 132 -14.58 -2.48 -4.60
CA THR A 132 -15.78 -3.32 -4.40
C THR A 132 -15.39 -4.78 -4.32
N ALA A 133 -15.76 -5.45 -3.22
CA ALA A 133 -15.68 -6.90 -3.09
C ALA A 133 -16.94 -7.52 -3.74
N GLN A 134 -16.82 -8.06 -4.96
CA GLN A 134 -18.00 -8.38 -5.78
C GLN A 134 -18.75 -9.64 -5.33
N ASN A 135 -18.01 -10.68 -4.95
CA ASN A 135 -18.56 -11.99 -4.58
C ASN A 135 -18.05 -12.49 -3.21
N PHE A 136 -17.48 -11.59 -2.42
CA PHE A 136 -16.97 -11.86 -1.08
C PHE A 136 -17.11 -10.58 -0.24
N GLY A 137 -16.84 -10.67 1.06
CA GLY A 137 -16.80 -9.51 1.93
C GLY A 137 -17.70 -9.65 3.14
N ILE A 138 -17.82 -8.57 3.88
CA ILE A 138 -18.59 -8.53 5.12
C ILE A 138 -20.07 -8.31 4.81
N GLN A 139 -20.91 -9.21 5.31
CA GLN A 139 -22.38 -9.10 5.28
C GLN A 139 -22.92 -8.80 6.68
N TYR A 140 -24.17 -8.33 6.73
CA TYR A 140 -24.89 -8.01 7.97
C TYR A 140 -24.14 -7.03 8.89
N HIS A 141 -23.31 -6.16 8.31
CA HIS A 141 -22.65 -5.11 9.06
C HIS A 141 -23.67 -4.02 9.45
N PRO A 142 -23.45 -3.30 10.56
CA PRO A 142 -24.32 -2.20 10.94
C PRO A 142 -24.14 -1.01 9.95
N PRO A 143 -25.14 -0.10 9.84
CA PRO A 143 -25.08 1.02 8.89
C PRO A 143 -23.84 1.91 9.03
N GLN A 144 -23.33 2.10 10.25
CA GLN A 144 -22.14 2.91 10.52
C GLN A 144 -20.81 2.29 10.07
N TYR A 145 -20.81 1.01 9.63
CA TYR A 145 -19.58 0.29 9.34
C TYR A 145 -18.68 0.98 8.31
N LEU A 146 -19.27 1.58 7.27
CA LEU A 146 -18.51 2.31 6.24
C LEU A 146 -17.80 3.53 6.81
N ASN A 147 -18.47 4.27 7.69
CA ASN A 147 -17.87 5.40 8.39
C ASN A 147 -16.74 4.93 9.32
N ASP A 148 -16.98 3.86 10.09
CA ASP A 148 -15.97 3.29 10.98
C ASP A 148 -14.75 2.76 10.21
N TYR A 149 -14.99 2.16 9.03
CA TYR A 149 -13.94 1.71 8.12
C TYR A 149 -13.12 2.89 7.60
N SER A 150 -13.76 3.98 7.19
CA SER A 150 -13.09 5.20 6.75
C SER A 150 -12.23 5.82 7.86
N ILE A 151 -12.77 5.96 9.07
CA ILE A 151 -12.04 6.44 10.25
C ILE A 151 -10.84 5.53 10.54
N TYR A 152 -11.05 4.22 10.53
CA TYR A 152 -9.99 3.25 10.72
C TYR A 152 -8.89 3.42 9.67
N ARG A 153 -9.24 3.56 8.37
CA ARG A 153 -8.25 3.74 7.31
C ARG A 153 -7.46 5.04 7.45
N ASN A 154 -8.13 6.13 7.73
CA ASN A 154 -7.50 7.43 7.95
C ASN A 154 -6.61 7.46 9.21
N SER A 155 -6.88 6.59 10.18
CA SER A 155 -6.03 6.43 11.37
C SER A 155 -4.72 5.68 11.11
N LEU A 156 -4.59 4.99 9.96
CA LEU A 156 -3.39 4.22 9.66
C LEU A 156 -2.24 5.17 9.29
N PRO A 157 -1.10 5.15 10.00
CA PRO A 157 0.06 5.97 9.68
C PRO A 157 0.70 5.53 8.36
N GLY A 158 1.15 6.52 7.58
CA GLY A 158 2.05 6.27 6.46
C GLY A 158 3.40 5.72 6.92
N MET A 159 3.94 4.75 6.19
CA MET A 159 5.24 4.13 6.52
C MET A 159 6.39 4.84 5.81
N SER A 160 7.31 5.52 6.50
CA SER A 160 8.46 6.17 5.84
C SER A 160 9.53 5.17 5.36
N LYS A 161 10.50 5.63 4.55
CA LYS A 161 11.72 4.85 4.19
C LYS A 161 12.49 4.30 5.39
N LYS A 162 12.44 4.99 6.55
CA LYS A 162 13.11 4.58 7.80
C LYS A 162 12.23 3.72 8.72
N GLY A 163 11.00 3.40 8.31
CA GLY A 163 10.00 2.68 9.10
C GLY A 163 8.86 3.59 9.56
N LEU A 164 8.05 3.11 10.51
CA LEU A 164 6.95 3.87 11.09
C LEU A 164 7.49 5.20 11.63
N GLU A 165 7.05 6.31 11.04
CA GLU A 165 7.40 7.63 11.55
C GLU A 165 6.67 7.79 12.88
N LYS A 166 7.43 7.96 13.98
CA LYS A 166 6.82 8.39 15.24
C LYS A 166 6.26 9.77 14.95
N SER A 167 4.93 9.88 14.87
CA SER A 167 4.23 11.15 14.81
C SER A 167 4.84 12.10 15.84
N LYS A 168 5.31 13.27 15.38
CA LYS A 168 5.90 14.28 16.25
C LYS A 168 4.89 14.61 17.35
N LYS A 169 5.21 14.17 18.57
CA LYS A 169 4.52 14.54 19.81
C LYS A 169 4.41 16.07 19.88
N LYS A 170 3.20 16.60 19.71
CA LYS A 170 2.81 17.88 20.28
C LYS A 170 1.74 17.62 21.33
N GLU A 171 2.18 17.10 22.48
CA GLU A 171 1.42 17.21 23.71
C GLU A 171 2.35 17.25 24.92
N LYS A 172 1.99 18.13 25.84
CA LYS A 172 2.81 18.78 26.85
C LYS A 172 3.53 17.82 27.79
N LYS A 173 4.69 18.28 28.27
CA LYS A 173 5.41 17.74 29.43
C LYS A 173 4.48 17.67 30.65
N SER A 174 4.22 16.47 31.14
CA SER A 174 4.12 16.20 32.58
C SER A 174 4.66 14.80 32.80
N GLY A 175 5.76 14.70 33.54
CA GLY A 175 6.50 13.47 33.72
C GLY A 175 5.69 12.43 34.49
N HIS A 176 5.62 11.22 33.95
CA HIS A 176 5.58 9.94 34.66
C HIS A 176 6.24 8.90 33.72
N LYS A 177 7.22 8.15 34.22
CA LYS A 177 7.90 7.09 33.46
C LYS A 177 6.90 5.93 33.26
N ALA A 178 6.32 5.84 32.07
CA ALA A 178 5.47 4.71 31.69
C ALA A 178 6.33 3.46 31.39
N ALA A 179 5.87 2.31 31.89
CA ALA A 179 6.42 0.99 31.65
C ALA A 179 6.58 0.69 30.15
N LYS A 180 7.58 -0.14 29.80
CA LYS A 180 7.80 -0.66 28.43
C LYS A 180 6.58 -1.51 28.01
N GLY A 181 5.58 -0.86 27.44
CA GLY A 181 4.46 -1.53 26.78
C GLY A 181 4.96 -2.34 25.58
N THR A 182 4.37 -3.53 25.39
CA THR A 182 4.51 -4.32 24.18
C THR A 182 4.18 -3.43 22.97
N LYS A 183 5.06 -3.36 21.97
CA LYS A 183 4.79 -2.57 20.76
C LYS A 183 3.57 -3.19 20.08
N ALA A 184 2.45 -2.46 20.04
CA ALA A 184 1.26 -2.89 19.31
C ALA A 184 1.65 -3.25 17.86
N SER A 185 1.29 -4.45 17.42
CA SER A 185 1.53 -4.87 16.04
C SER A 185 0.65 -4.06 15.09
N GLY A 186 1.16 -3.70 13.92
CA GLY A 186 0.39 -3.05 12.87
C GLY A 186 -0.78 -3.89 12.36
N PRO A 187 -1.66 -3.30 11.52
CA PRO A 187 -2.94 -3.88 11.14
C PRO A 187 -2.84 -5.13 10.27
N TYR A 188 -1.66 -5.42 9.72
CA TYR A 188 -1.46 -6.44 8.69
C TYR A 188 -0.81 -7.73 9.23
N THR A 189 -0.75 -7.91 10.55
CA THR A 189 -0.21 -9.12 11.16
C THR A 189 -0.91 -10.38 10.63
N GLY A 190 -0.12 -11.37 10.17
CA GLY A 190 -0.65 -12.66 9.68
C GLY A 190 -1.23 -12.62 8.26
N LYS A 191 -1.09 -11.51 7.54
CA LYS A 191 -1.50 -11.40 6.14
C LYS A 191 -0.40 -11.84 5.18
N ALA A 192 -0.78 -12.20 3.95
CA ALA A 192 0.13 -12.49 2.84
C ALA A 192 0.38 -11.23 2.00
N CYS A 193 1.64 -10.89 1.77
CA CYS A 193 2.01 -9.77 0.90
C CYS A 193 2.36 -10.24 -0.52
N PRO A 194 2.14 -9.38 -1.55
CA PRO A 194 2.67 -9.62 -2.88
C PRO A 194 4.20 -9.71 -2.90
N PRO A 195 4.80 -10.39 -3.90
CA PRO A 195 6.25 -10.46 -4.05
C PRO A 195 6.94 -9.09 -4.06
N GLY A 196 8.10 -9.00 -3.41
CA GLY A 196 8.85 -7.73 -3.24
C GLY A 196 8.42 -6.91 -2.02
N TYR A 197 7.51 -7.44 -1.20
CA TYR A 197 7.07 -6.83 0.05
C TYR A 197 7.05 -7.85 1.19
N SER A 198 7.34 -7.37 2.40
CA SER A 198 7.27 -8.16 3.63
C SER A 198 6.47 -7.43 4.71
N ILE A 199 5.91 -8.19 5.66
CA ILE A 199 5.22 -7.64 6.83
C ILE A 199 6.16 -7.69 8.02
N LYS A 200 6.47 -6.53 8.61
CA LYS A 200 7.33 -6.41 9.80
C LYS A 200 6.58 -5.71 10.91
N ASN A 201 6.40 -6.41 12.04
CA ASN A 201 5.59 -5.94 13.17
C ASN A 201 4.20 -5.47 12.74
N GLY A 202 3.55 -6.19 11.82
CA GLY A 202 2.22 -5.88 11.28
C GLY A 202 2.16 -4.72 10.27
N TRP A 203 3.31 -4.20 9.81
CA TRP A 203 3.38 -3.14 8.79
C TRP A 203 3.97 -3.66 7.49
N VAL A 204 3.41 -3.26 6.36
CA VAL A 204 3.96 -3.56 5.03
C VAL A 204 5.24 -2.77 4.81
N LYS A 205 6.26 -3.44 4.31
CA LYS A 205 7.54 -2.87 3.93
C LYS A 205 7.95 -3.38 2.55
N LYS A 206 8.41 -2.47 1.68
CA LYS A 206 9.05 -2.87 0.43
C LYS A 206 10.41 -3.51 0.72
N ASP A 207 10.65 -4.68 0.14
CA ASP A 207 11.91 -5.36 0.29
C ASP A 207 13.01 -4.63 -0.47
N LYS A 208 14.24 -4.73 0.02
CA LYS A 208 15.39 -4.23 -0.74
C LYS A 208 15.54 -5.16 -1.94
N SER A 209 15.50 -4.62 -3.16
CA SER A 209 15.62 -5.45 -4.37
C SER A 209 16.89 -6.31 -4.32
N ALA A 210 16.82 -7.55 -4.83
CA ALA A 210 18.00 -8.39 -5.03
C ALA A 210 19.03 -7.70 -5.98
N ALA A 211 18.57 -6.84 -6.89
CA ALA A 211 19.42 -5.99 -7.72
C ALA A 211 20.29 -5.01 -6.90
N SER A 212 19.82 -4.53 -5.74
CA SER A 212 20.60 -3.69 -4.84
C SER A 212 21.69 -4.45 -4.08
N GLN A 213 21.60 -5.78 -3.95
CA GLN A 213 22.61 -6.60 -3.28
C GLN A 213 23.75 -6.98 -4.22
N ALA A 214 23.45 -7.33 -5.47
CA ALA A 214 24.47 -7.63 -6.49
C ALA A 214 25.39 -6.43 -6.78
N GLY A 215 24.84 -5.21 -6.91
CA GLY A 215 25.66 -3.99 -7.12
C GLY A 215 26.57 -3.62 -5.94
N LYS A 216 26.24 -4.04 -4.72
CA LYS A 216 27.06 -3.80 -3.52
C LYS A 216 28.22 -4.79 -3.37
N GLU A 217 28.04 -6.04 -3.80
CA GLU A 217 29.10 -7.06 -3.83
C GLU A 217 30.19 -6.66 -4.83
N ILE A 218 29.80 -6.23 -6.04
CA ILE A 218 30.73 -5.82 -7.10
C ILE A 218 31.50 -4.55 -6.69
N GLY A 219 30.83 -3.56 -6.10
CA GLY A 219 31.47 -2.32 -5.63
C GLY A 219 32.41 -2.52 -4.43
N LYS A 220 32.20 -3.56 -3.60
CA LYS A 220 33.15 -3.93 -2.53
C LYS A 220 34.39 -4.63 -3.08
N GLY A 221 34.25 -5.46 -4.13
CA GLY A 221 35.38 -6.09 -4.81
C GLY A 221 36.35 -5.08 -5.43
N LEU A 222 35.82 -4.08 -6.14
CA LEU A 222 36.63 -3.01 -6.76
C LEU A 222 37.35 -2.12 -5.73
N LYS A 223 36.73 -1.80 -4.59
CA LYS A 223 37.39 -1.05 -3.51
C LYS A 223 38.47 -1.84 -2.78
N LYS A 224 38.45 -3.18 -2.86
CA LYS A 224 39.47 -4.04 -2.26
C LYS A 224 40.69 -4.19 -3.17
N LEU A 225 40.50 -4.13 -4.49
CA LEU A 225 41.57 -4.11 -5.50
C LEU A 225 42.32 -2.77 -5.55
N GLY A 226 41.63 -1.64 -5.40
CA GLY A 226 42.27 -0.30 -5.38
C GLY A 226 43.06 0.03 -4.09
N LYS A 227 43.18 -0.91 -3.15
CA LYS A 227 43.99 -0.79 -1.92
C LYS A 227 45.23 -1.68 -1.92
N LEU A 228 45.49 -2.39 -3.04
CA LEU A 228 46.58 -3.34 -3.23
C LEU A 228 47.55 -2.93 -4.36
N LEU A 229 47.39 -1.71 -4.88
CA LEU A 229 48.35 -0.99 -5.73
C LEU A 229 48.76 0.29 -4.99
#